data_AF-A0A6A5AEN4-F1
#
_entry.id   AF-A0A6A5AEN4-F1
#
_cell.length_a   1.000
_cell.length_b   1.000
_cell.length_c   1.000
_cell.angle_alpha   90.00
_cell.angle_beta   90.00
_cell.angle_gamma   90.00
#
_symmetry.space_group_name_H-M   'P 1'
#
loop_
_entity.id
_entity.type
_entity.pdbx_description
1 polymer ?
#
loop_
_entity_poly.entity_id
_entity_poly.type
_entity_poly.pdbx_seq_one_letter_code
_entity_poly.pdbx_strand_id
1 'polypeptide(L)'
;MDATSSSQALVVRAADESEVTLPELLAPRHPPSNPPLQSAFAAKMLLTSSELHVTTVLMDSIGPEAPLNHHNMGNIIRFFQYEPATGDVGLVVEDLKESRFTNLIPRQFLECLAVERADDVDQAKLDLQTFLSVKKDRVDGGFYNQILQTIQEEGEYNLTKLWLEDRLVRRKEYLSKLRKNVQFLVQRDKQKLYFKASVDKKTDDLKFVPVNLHVEDMLVGPQEAFVNEAKLRSSQEVRTYDFTTVGAMAAHCYKFKQGGLMTLQAKLAKLQAKQSATDLPWDEQSRHIDDLSWDISMRRDVCISQALTAVVASFVRKVEMAVQHPDPHVGEAMLLQWSEIGFLFQVESLLSTHGNEIGMIEDMSVALDALSRVSFRLVDTKDKPNSRFSFRKKAVTSTSDDGVVQKVQVTELPQPSPYKYTVTLQVQCGDFDLPKRLTRGGQVAVCPVLFTQGINEMQTIANNTERAKTELQDVINMKYLRQLEGYAKTYGQWVAQQ
;
A
#
# COMPACT_ATOMS: atom_id res chain seq x y z
N MET A 1 -2.82 22.63 3.30
CA MET A 1 -3.90 22.76 2.28
C MET A 1 -4.68 24.07 2.38
N ASP A 2 -4.69 24.83 3.50
CA ASP A 2 -5.45 26.09 3.59
C ASP A 2 -4.80 27.33 2.95
N ALA A 3 -3.52 27.25 2.55
CA ALA A 3 -2.80 28.37 1.92
C ALA A 3 -3.25 28.67 0.48
N THR A 4 -4.05 27.81 -0.16
CA THR A 4 -4.55 28.03 -1.53
C THR A 4 -5.63 29.10 -1.63
N SER A 5 -6.14 29.63 -0.50
CA SER A 5 -7.23 30.59 -0.47
C SER A 5 -6.78 32.06 -0.43
N SER A 6 -5.51 32.32 -0.09
CA SER A 6 -4.92 33.65 -0.12
C SER A 6 -3.94 33.69 -1.28
N SER A 7 -4.19 34.48 -2.32
CA SER A 7 -3.22 34.78 -3.40
C SER A 7 -1.99 35.56 -2.90
N GLN A 8 -1.59 35.39 -1.64
CA GLN A 8 -0.45 36.02 -1.01
C GLN A 8 0.78 35.15 -1.20
N ALA A 9 1.86 35.78 -1.64
CA ALA A 9 3.16 35.12 -1.75
C ALA A 9 3.60 34.64 -0.36
N LEU A 10 3.95 33.36 -0.26
CA LEU A 10 4.45 32.79 0.98
C LEU A 10 5.97 32.92 0.99
N VAL A 11 6.52 33.60 2.00
CA VAL A 11 7.96 33.76 2.18
C VAL A 11 8.48 32.54 2.95
N VAL A 12 9.24 31.69 2.27
CA VAL A 12 9.91 30.54 2.87
C VAL A 12 11.40 30.87 2.99
N ARG A 13 11.98 30.64 4.17
CA ARG A 13 13.44 30.68 4.33
C ARG A 13 13.97 29.29 4.01
N ALA A 14 14.81 29.17 2.98
CA ALA A 14 15.56 27.95 2.76
C ALA A 14 16.44 27.72 4.01
N ALA A 15 16.18 26.61 4.69
CA ALA A 15 16.65 26.23 6.03
C ALA A 15 18.11 26.58 6.42
N ASP A 16 18.30 26.80 7.74
CA ASP A 16 19.60 26.86 8.43
C ASP A 16 20.36 25.51 8.31
N GLU A 17 21.69 25.53 8.44
CA GLU A 17 22.60 24.37 8.29
C GLU A 17 22.24 23.13 9.14
N SER A 18 21.38 23.26 10.16
CA SER A 18 20.93 22.18 11.04
C SER A 18 19.69 21.41 10.58
N GLU A 19 19.00 21.84 9.51
CA GLU A 19 17.70 21.27 9.10
C GLU A 19 17.73 20.45 7.80
N VAL A 20 18.89 20.35 7.13
CA VAL A 20 19.03 19.61 5.86
C VAL A 20 19.31 18.11 6.13
N THR A 21 18.33 17.26 5.84
CA THR A 21 18.38 15.79 6.06
C THR A 21 18.94 14.98 4.88
N LEU A 22 19.33 15.62 3.77
CA LEU A 22 19.90 14.96 2.59
C LEU A 22 21.40 15.26 2.48
N PRO A 23 22.30 14.31 2.85
CA PRO A 23 23.75 14.49 2.77
C PRO A 23 24.26 14.75 1.34
N GLU A 24 23.51 14.36 0.32
CA GLU A 24 23.82 14.60 -1.09
C GLU A 24 23.74 16.09 -1.49
N LEU A 25 23.03 16.90 -0.70
CA LEU A 25 22.94 18.36 -0.84
C LEU A 25 24.04 19.10 -0.05
N LEU A 26 24.67 18.41 0.91
CA LEU A 26 25.88 18.86 1.58
C LEU A 26 27.08 18.42 0.72
N ALA A 27 27.39 19.15 -0.35
CA ALA A 27 28.59 18.86 -1.14
C ALA A 27 29.84 18.76 -0.23
N PRO A 28 30.79 17.85 -0.51
CA PRO A 28 31.90 17.56 0.39
C PRO A 28 32.83 18.79 0.54
N ARG A 29 33.45 18.91 1.71
CA ARG A 29 34.43 19.97 2.08
C ARG A 29 35.67 20.07 1.17
N HIS A 30 35.77 19.27 0.10
CA HIS A 30 36.72 19.43 -0.98
C HIS A 30 36.05 19.19 -2.34
N PRO A 31 36.16 20.13 -3.30
CA PRO A 31 35.60 19.93 -4.63
C PRO A 31 36.34 18.78 -5.33
N PRO A 32 35.63 17.78 -5.89
CA PRO A 32 36.25 16.87 -6.83
C PRO A 32 36.68 17.67 -8.07
N SER A 33 37.81 17.28 -8.68
CA SER A 33 38.36 17.92 -9.89
C SER A 33 37.45 17.86 -11.12
N ASN A 34 36.36 17.10 -11.06
CA ASN A 34 35.22 17.12 -11.96
C ASN A 34 33.93 16.96 -11.14
N PRO A 35 33.05 17.96 -11.05
CA PRO A 35 31.76 17.80 -10.40
C PRO A 35 30.86 16.86 -11.24
N PRO A 36 30.07 15.96 -10.62
CA PRO A 36 28.97 15.34 -11.34
C PRO A 36 28.01 16.44 -11.82
N LEU A 37 27.37 16.25 -12.97
CA LEU A 37 26.33 17.13 -13.53
C LEU A 37 25.06 17.10 -12.64
N GLN A 38 25.20 17.50 -11.37
CA GLN A 38 24.09 17.90 -10.52
C GLN A 38 23.55 19.21 -11.10
N SER A 39 22.22 19.36 -11.24
CA SER A 39 21.65 20.55 -11.89
C SER A 39 22.17 21.80 -11.20
N ALA A 40 22.91 22.63 -11.94
CA ALA A 40 23.52 23.84 -11.40
C ALA A 40 22.49 24.76 -10.72
N PHE A 41 21.22 24.67 -11.14
CA PHE A 41 20.09 25.44 -10.63
C PHE A 41 19.78 25.15 -9.14
N ALA A 42 19.44 23.91 -8.78
CA ALA A 42 19.11 23.56 -7.39
C ALA A 42 20.32 23.71 -6.43
N ALA A 43 21.52 23.38 -6.91
CA ALA A 43 22.75 23.52 -6.13
C ALA A 43 23.07 25.00 -5.84
N LYS A 44 22.87 25.89 -6.82
CA LYS A 44 23.08 27.34 -6.65
C LYS A 44 22.14 27.95 -5.61
N MET A 45 20.90 27.45 -5.50
CA MET A 45 19.95 27.92 -4.50
C MET A 45 20.29 27.52 -3.07
N LEU A 46 20.78 26.30 -2.86
CA LEU A 46 21.15 25.79 -1.53
C LEU A 46 22.42 26.45 -0.97
N LEU A 47 23.31 26.93 -1.84
CA LEU A 47 24.55 27.61 -1.48
C LEU A 47 24.35 29.07 -1.06
N THR A 48 23.14 29.61 -1.21
CA THR A 48 22.79 31.00 -0.86
C THR A 48 21.67 30.98 0.19
N SER A 49 21.89 31.60 1.35
CA SER A 49 20.81 31.89 2.31
C SER A 49 19.75 32.76 1.61
N SER A 50 18.71 32.12 1.08
CA SER A 50 17.77 32.73 0.14
C SER A 50 16.37 32.72 0.73
N GLU A 51 15.73 33.87 0.72
CA GLU A 51 14.28 33.97 0.86
C GLU A 51 13.63 33.56 -0.46
N LEU A 52 12.67 32.64 -0.39
CA LEU A 52 11.88 32.13 -1.50
C LEU A 52 10.50 32.77 -1.44
N HIS A 53 10.14 33.54 -2.47
CA HIS A 53 8.77 34.00 -2.65
C HIS A 53 8.00 32.98 -3.49
N VAL A 54 7.01 32.30 -2.90
CA VAL A 54 6.21 31.28 -3.61
C VAL A 54 4.83 31.84 -3.95
N THR A 55 4.46 31.78 -5.22
CA THR A 55 3.13 32.22 -5.71
C THR A 55 2.47 31.11 -6.52
N THR A 56 1.20 30.84 -6.27
CA THR A 56 0.38 29.95 -7.11
C THR A 56 0.09 30.64 -8.43
N VAL A 57 0.39 30.00 -9.55
CA VAL A 57 0.18 30.55 -10.89
C VAL A 57 -0.85 29.73 -11.64
N LEU A 58 -1.75 30.40 -12.37
CA LEU A 58 -2.60 29.77 -13.38
C LEU A 58 -1.86 29.88 -14.72
N MET A 59 -1.50 28.77 -15.34
CA MET A 59 -1.03 28.81 -16.73
C MET A 59 -2.25 28.89 -17.62
N ASP A 60 -2.44 30.02 -18.32
CA ASP A 60 -3.57 30.34 -19.24
C ASP A 60 -3.69 29.39 -20.47
N SER A 61 -3.05 28.23 -20.43
CA SER A 61 -3.06 27.21 -21.48
C SER A 61 -3.06 25.77 -20.96
N ILE A 62 -3.07 25.54 -19.63
CA ILE A 62 -2.88 24.20 -19.05
C ILE A 62 -3.80 23.98 -17.84
N GLY A 63 -5.04 23.55 -18.10
CA GLY A 63 -5.99 23.08 -17.08
C GLY A 63 -7.43 23.03 -17.58
N PRO A 64 -8.26 22.06 -17.12
CA PRO A 64 -9.64 21.93 -17.58
C PRO A 64 -10.49 23.11 -17.08
N GLU A 65 -11.26 23.75 -17.97
CA GLU A 65 -12.19 24.86 -17.69
C GLU A 65 -13.32 24.54 -16.67
N ALA A 66 -13.31 23.35 -16.07
CA ALA A 66 -14.39 22.85 -15.21
C ALA A 66 -14.07 23.04 -13.71
N PRO A 67 -15.03 23.52 -12.89
CA PRO A 67 -14.84 23.65 -11.46
C PRO A 67 -14.57 22.28 -10.80
N LEU A 68 -13.55 22.23 -9.94
CA LEU A 68 -13.20 21.05 -9.15
C LEU A 68 -14.38 20.64 -8.26
N ASN A 69 -14.83 19.39 -8.39
CA ASN A 69 -15.83 18.78 -7.52
C ASN A 69 -15.30 17.43 -7.02
N HIS A 70 -15.95 16.83 -6.01
CA HIS A 70 -15.50 15.54 -5.45
C HIS A 70 -15.43 14.37 -6.45
N HIS A 71 -16.03 14.51 -7.65
CA HIS A 71 -16.00 13.51 -8.72
C HIS A 71 -14.88 13.76 -9.75
N ASN A 72 -14.34 14.98 -9.82
CA ASN A 72 -13.24 15.41 -10.71
C ASN A 72 -11.95 15.77 -9.94
N MET A 73 -11.91 15.54 -8.62
CA MET A 73 -10.73 15.74 -7.76
C MET A 73 -9.57 14.76 -8.01
N GLY A 74 -9.80 13.79 -8.88
CA GLY A 74 -8.93 12.65 -9.14
C GLY A 74 -7.53 12.95 -9.65
N ASN A 75 -7.44 13.94 -10.55
CA ASN A 75 -6.19 14.37 -11.12
C ASN A 75 -6.11 15.89 -10.98
N ILE A 76 -5.02 16.37 -10.39
CA ILE A 76 -4.81 17.78 -10.12
C ILE A 76 -3.42 18.13 -10.60
N ILE A 77 -3.31 19.21 -11.38
CA ILE A 77 -2.02 19.82 -11.70
C ILE A 77 -2.02 21.23 -11.10
N ARG A 78 -0.99 21.55 -10.31
CA ARG A 78 -0.78 22.89 -9.78
C ARG A 78 0.61 23.41 -10.12
N PHE A 79 0.71 24.72 -10.27
CA PHE A 79 1.93 25.41 -10.60
C PHE A 79 2.28 26.39 -9.49
N PHE A 80 3.49 26.28 -8.95
CA PHE A 80 4.02 27.20 -7.97
C PHE A 80 5.29 27.82 -8.54
N GLN A 81 5.25 29.12 -8.80
CA GLN A 81 6.45 29.87 -9.18
C GLN A 81 7.19 30.26 -7.91
N TYR A 82 8.50 30.12 -7.93
CA TYR A 82 9.34 30.63 -6.87
C TYR A 82 10.43 31.54 -7.39
N GLU A 83 10.64 32.64 -6.69
CA GLU A 83 11.63 33.66 -7.03
C GLU A 83 12.65 33.74 -5.89
N PRO A 84 13.91 33.33 -6.12
CA PRO A 84 14.98 33.53 -5.15
C PRO A 84 15.44 35.00 -5.15
N ALA A 85 15.95 35.47 -4.01
CA ALA A 85 16.56 36.81 -3.90
C ALA A 85 17.73 37.05 -4.88
N THR A 86 18.44 35.98 -5.26
CA THR A 86 19.49 35.99 -6.29
C THR A 86 19.44 34.68 -7.09
N GLY A 87 19.16 34.75 -8.40
CA GLY A 87 19.10 33.56 -9.26
C GLY A 87 17.99 33.66 -10.30
N ASP A 88 17.83 32.59 -11.08
CA ASP A 88 16.78 32.49 -12.10
C ASP A 88 15.46 32.03 -11.46
N VAL A 89 14.33 32.43 -12.05
CA VAL A 89 12.99 32.06 -11.58
C VAL A 89 12.75 30.57 -11.79
N GLY A 90 12.27 29.90 -10.75
CA GLY A 90 11.95 28.49 -10.79
C GLY A 90 10.46 28.19 -10.77
N LEU A 91 10.12 26.98 -11.19
CA LEU A 91 8.77 26.47 -11.20
C LEU A 91 8.73 25.11 -10.50
N VAL A 92 7.71 24.92 -9.66
CA VAL A 92 7.29 23.62 -9.15
C VAL A 92 5.96 23.26 -9.81
N VAL A 93 5.90 22.09 -10.43
CA VAL A 93 4.67 21.50 -10.95
C VAL A 93 4.31 20.33 -10.06
N GLU A 94 3.20 20.45 -9.34
CA GLU A 94 2.57 19.36 -8.59
C GLU A 94 1.61 18.64 -9.54
N ASP A 95 1.91 17.39 -9.87
CA ASP A 95 1.09 16.51 -10.72
C ASP A 95 0.57 15.34 -9.86
N LEU A 96 -0.64 15.50 -9.34
CA LEU A 96 -1.33 14.50 -8.53
C LEU A 96 -2.23 13.66 -9.45
N LYS A 97 -1.99 12.35 -9.49
CA LYS A 97 -2.74 11.42 -10.34
C LYS A 97 -3.32 10.24 -9.58
N GLU A 98 -4.52 9.84 -9.94
CA GLU A 98 -5.08 8.56 -9.52
C GLU A 98 -4.21 7.39 -10.02
N SER A 99 -3.99 6.40 -9.14
CA SER A 99 -3.36 5.16 -9.58
C SER A 99 -4.34 4.32 -10.41
N ARG A 100 -4.02 4.05 -11.68
CA ARG A 100 -4.79 3.11 -12.52
C ARG A 100 -4.80 1.67 -11.99
N PHE A 101 -3.93 1.35 -11.03
CA PHE A 101 -3.86 0.03 -10.39
C PHE A 101 -4.88 -0.17 -9.27
N THR A 102 -5.65 0.87 -8.94
CA THR A 102 -6.59 0.91 -7.82
C THR A 102 -7.72 -0.13 -7.92
N ASN A 103 -8.12 -0.52 -9.13
CA ASN A 103 -9.04 -1.65 -9.34
C ASN A 103 -8.29 -2.95 -9.67
N LEU A 104 -7.19 -2.86 -10.43
CA LEU A 104 -6.47 -4.01 -10.96
C LEU A 104 -5.88 -4.90 -9.86
N ILE A 105 -5.23 -4.30 -8.86
CA ILE A 105 -4.51 -5.04 -7.81
C ILE A 105 -5.49 -5.69 -6.84
N PRO A 106 -6.52 -5.00 -6.31
CA PRO A 106 -7.55 -5.66 -5.53
C PRO A 106 -8.20 -6.81 -6.30
N ARG A 107 -8.51 -6.62 -7.59
CA ARG A 107 -9.12 -7.69 -8.41
C ARG A 107 -8.28 -8.97 -8.42
N GLN A 108 -6.99 -8.87 -8.74
CA GLN A 108 -6.10 -10.03 -8.82
C GLN A 108 -5.82 -10.66 -7.45
N PHE A 109 -5.72 -9.83 -6.41
CA PHE A 109 -5.57 -10.32 -5.04
C PHE A 109 -6.82 -11.07 -4.57
N LEU A 110 -8.03 -10.54 -4.88
CA LEU A 110 -9.29 -11.21 -4.57
C LEU A 110 -9.47 -12.52 -5.33
N GLU A 111 -8.94 -12.65 -6.55
CA GLU A 111 -8.90 -13.92 -7.27
C GLU A 111 -8.07 -14.97 -6.53
N CYS A 112 -6.93 -14.59 -5.96
CA CYS A 112 -6.13 -15.48 -5.10
C CYS A 112 -6.89 -15.83 -3.80
N LEU A 113 -7.44 -14.82 -3.11
CA LEU A 113 -8.21 -15.03 -1.88
C LEU A 113 -9.45 -15.90 -2.10
N ALA A 114 -10.10 -15.83 -3.26
CA ALA A 114 -11.26 -16.65 -3.57
C ALA A 114 -10.91 -18.15 -3.65
N VAL A 115 -9.66 -18.51 -3.92
CA VAL A 115 -9.18 -19.89 -3.83
C VAL A 115 -9.04 -20.28 -2.35
N GLU A 116 -8.31 -19.48 -1.55
CA GLU A 116 -8.15 -19.75 -0.11
C GLU A 116 -9.50 -19.84 0.64
N ARG A 117 -10.43 -18.92 0.35
CA ARG A 117 -11.77 -18.92 0.96
C ARG A 117 -12.65 -20.06 0.44
N ALA A 118 -12.34 -20.68 -0.70
CA ALA A 118 -13.01 -21.90 -1.14
C ALA A 118 -12.59 -23.10 -0.28
N ASP A 119 -11.30 -23.19 0.06
CA ASP A 119 -10.80 -24.21 0.98
C ASP A 119 -11.45 -24.08 2.36
N ASP A 120 -11.65 -22.85 2.87
CA ASP A 120 -12.38 -22.60 4.13
C ASP A 120 -13.85 -23.08 4.10
N VAL A 121 -14.50 -22.98 2.93
CA VAL A 121 -15.87 -23.49 2.71
C VAL A 121 -15.87 -25.01 2.69
N ASP A 122 -14.90 -25.62 2.01
CA ASP A 122 -14.80 -27.08 1.93
C ASP A 122 -14.47 -27.68 3.30
N GLN A 123 -13.60 -27.03 4.08
CA GLN A 123 -13.33 -27.42 5.47
C GLN A 123 -14.60 -27.28 6.33
N ALA A 124 -15.35 -26.19 6.23
CA ALA A 124 -16.60 -26.04 6.99
C ALA A 124 -17.64 -27.10 6.63
N LYS A 125 -17.70 -27.47 5.35
CA LYS A 125 -18.59 -28.52 4.87
C LYS A 125 -18.19 -29.88 5.43
N LEU A 126 -16.89 -30.18 5.43
CA LEU A 126 -16.34 -31.42 6.00
C LEU A 126 -16.60 -31.50 7.51
N ASP A 127 -16.39 -30.41 8.24
CA ASP A 127 -16.64 -30.32 9.69
C ASP A 127 -18.10 -30.62 10.03
N LEU A 128 -19.04 -30.00 9.30
CA LEU A 128 -20.48 -30.22 9.47
C LEU A 128 -20.88 -31.67 9.13
N GLN A 129 -20.36 -32.22 8.03
CA GLN A 129 -20.63 -33.61 7.63
C GLN A 129 -20.12 -34.60 8.69
N THR A 130 -18.90 -34.35 9.20
CA THR A 130 -18.29 -35.16 10.25
C THR A 130 -19.15 -35.12 11.51
N PHE A 131 -19.57 -33.93 11.96
CA PHE A 131 -20.42 -33.77 13.13
C PHE A 131 -21.78 -34.50 13.00
N LEU A 132 -22.44 -34.39 11.84
CA LEU A 132 -23.72 -35.05 11.59
C LEU A 132 -23.63 -36.58 11.53
N SER A 133 -22.47 -37.13 11.16
CA SER A 133 -22.25 -38.57 11.06
C SER A 133 -22.22 -39.27 12.42
N VAL A 134 -21.73 -38.59 13.46
CA VAL A 134 -21.55 -39.13 14.83
C VAL A 134 -22.89 -39.49 15.51
N LYS A 135 -24.00 -38.82 15.17
CA LYS A 135 -25.32 -39.09 15.78
C LYS A 135 -25.95 -40.40 15.29
N LYS A 136 -25.51 -40.96 14.17
CA LYS A 136 -26.15 -42.16 13.58
C LYS A 136 -25.98 -43.43 14.44
N ASP A 137 -25.01 -43.44 15.36
CA ASP A 137 -24.58 -44.65 16.06
C ASP A 137 -25.02 -44.75 17.55
N ARG A 138 -25.77 -43.77 18.11
CA ARG A 138 -26.14 -43.73 19.54
C ARG A 138 -27.63 -44.00 19.82
N VAL A 139 -28.12 -45.22 19.57
CA VAL A 139 -29.47 -45.64 20.02
C VAL A 139 -29.35 -46.92 20.85
N ASP A 140 -29.28 -46.79 22.18
CA ASP A 140 -29.83 -47.71 23.20
C ASP A 140 -29.37 -47.32 24.63
N GLY A 141 -30.28 -46.95 25.56
CA GLY A 141 -29.93 -46.94 26.99
C GLY A 141 -30.70 -46.08 28.02
N GLY A 142 -31.93 -46.43 28.42
CA GLY A 142 -32.47 -46.15 29.78
C GLY A 142 -33.20 -44.80 30.06
N PHE A 143 -34.53 -44.89 30.16
CA PHE A 143 -35.52 -43.80 30.01
C PHE A 143 -35.43 -42.56 30.92
N TYR A 144 -35.27 -42.63 32.26
CA TYR A 144 -35.43 -41.42 33.13
C TYR A 144 -34.14 -40.64 33.44
N ASN A 145 -32.98 -41.30 33.50
CA ASN A 145 -31.68 -40.60 33.56
C ASN A 145 -31.22 -40.13 32.16
N GLN A 146 -31.67 -40.80 31.09
CA GLN A 146 -31.52 -40.26 29.74
C GLN A 146 -32.21 -38.92 29.60
N ILE A 147 -33.47 -38.72 29.98
CA ILE A 147 -34.21 -37.51 29.58
C ILE A 147 -33.56 -36.19 30.03
N LEU A 148 -33.05 -36.07 31.26
CA LEU A 148 -32.41 -34.82 31.72
C LEU A 148 -31.01 -34.61 31.13
N GLN A 149 -30.22 -35.68 30.97
CA GLN A 149 -28.91 -35.65 30.32
C GLN A 149 -29.05 -35.44 28.80
N THR A 150 -30.04 -36.06 28.19
CA THR A 150 -30.43 -35.98 26.78
C THR A 150 -31.01 -34.61 26.44
N ILE A 151 -31.78 -33.94 27.31
CA ILE A 151 -32.28 -32.59 27.01
C ILE A 151 -31.16 -31.55 27.01
N GLN A 152 -30.20 -31.62 27.94
CA GLN A 152 -29.03 -30.75 27.94
C GLN A 152 -28.08 -31.09 26.78
N GLU A 153 -27.82 -32.37 26.53
CA GLU A 153 -26.99 -32.83 25.41
C GLU A 153 -27.63 -32.58 24.04
N GLU A 154 -28.96 -32.68 23.91
CA GLU A 154 -29.70 -32.33 22.69
C GLU A 154 -29.72 -30.81 22.48
N GLY A 155 -29.82 -30.02 23.55
CA GLY A 155 -29.71 -28.56 23.49
C GLY A 155 -28.35 -28.11 22.95
N GLU A 156 -27.26 -28.60 23.55
CA GLU A 156 -25.88 -28.32 23.10
C GLU A 156 -25.58 -28.89 21.71
N TYR A 157 -26.08 -30.09 21.39
CA TYR A 157 -25.96 -30.66 20.05
C TYR A 157 -26.66 -29.80 19.01
N ASN A 158 -27.91 -29.39 19.27
CA ASN A 158 -28.68 -28.55 18.35
C ASN A 158 -28.04 -27.17 18.18
N LEU A 159 -27.53 -26.58 19.27
CA LEU A 159 -26.78 -25.32 19.21
C LEU A 159 -25.52 -25.45 18.34
N THR A 160 -24.73 -26.50 18.56
CA THR A 160 -23.51 -26.79 17.78
C THR A 160 -23.84 -27.05 16.32
N LYS A 161 -24.89 -27.81 16.04
CA LYS A 161 -25.39 -28.08 14.69
C LYS A 161 -25.75 -26.79 13.97
N LEU A 162 -26.60 -25.96 14.59
CA LEU A 162 -27.04 -24.68 14.03
C LEU A 162 -25.85 -23.75 13.78
N TRP A 163 -24.88 -23.72 14.70
CA TRP A 163 -23.67 -22.94 14.52
C TRP A 163 -22.80 -23.45 13.37
N LEU A 164 -22.62 -24.77 13.21
CA LEU A 164 -21.87 -25.35 12.09
C LEU A 164 -22.56 -25.08 10.73
N GLU A 165 -23.90 -25.16 10.70
CA GLU A 165 -24.70 -24.79 9.52
C GLU A 165 -24.51 -23.31 9.18
N ASP A 166 -24.63 -22.40 10.16
CA ASP A 166 -24.41 -20.97 9.99
C ASP A 166 -22.97 -20.64 9.54
N ARG A 167 -21.97 -21.27 10.16
CA ARG A 167 -20.55 -21.14 9.77
C ARG A 167 -20.32 -21.48 8.31
N LEU A 168 -20.90 -22.58 7.82
CA LEU A 168 -20.83 -22.95 6.40
C LEU A 168 -21.51 -21.91 5.51
N VAL A 169 -22.67 -21.40 5.92
CA VAL A 169 -23.39 -20.36 5.18
C VAL A 169 -22.57 -19.07 5.10
N ARG A 170 -22.07 -18.55 6.23
CA ARG A 170 -21.25 -17.32 6.27
C ARG A 170 -20.02 -17.40 5.38
N ARG A 171 -19.32 -18.54 5.37
CA ARG A 171 -18.14 -18.75 4.50
C ARG A 171 -18.51 -18.77 3.02
N LYS A 172 -19.60 -19.46 2.66
CA LYS A 172 -20.13 -19.45 1.28
C LYS A 172 -20.55 -18.05 0.83
N GLU A 173 -21.21 -17.31 1.70
CA GLU A 173 -21.62 -15.93 1.42
C GLU A 173 -20.42 -15.01 1.21
N TYR A 174 -19.39 -15.13 2.05
CA TYR A 174 -18.17 -14.34 1.88
C TYR A 174 -17.45 -14.67 0.57
N LEU A 175 -17.27 -15.95 0.24
CA LEU A 175 -16.71 -16.37 -1.04
C LEU A 175 -17.52 -15.84 -2.25
N SER A 176 -18.85 -15.90 -2.16
CA SER A 176 -19.75 -15.32 -3.16
C SER A 176 -19.55 -13.81 -3.30
N LYS A 177 -19.43 -13.09 -2.18
CA LYS A 177 -19.13 -11.65 -2.15
C LYS A 177 -17.76 -11.34 -2.76
N LEU A 178 -16.71 -12.13 -2.51
CA LEU A 178 -15.41 -11.95 -3.15
C LEU A 178 -15.51 -12.04 -4.67
N ARG A 179 -16.18 -13.08 -5.18
CA ARG A 179 -16.38 -13.27 -6.63
C ARG A 179 -17.20 -12.13 -7.27
N LYS A 180 -18.22 -11.63 -6.56
CA LYS A 180 -18.97 -10.44 -7.01
C LYS A 180 -18.10 -9.19 -7.04
N ASN A 181 -17.27 -8.97 -6.02
CA ASN A 181 -16.33 -7.85 -5.99
C ASN A 181 -15.30 -7.92 -7.12
N VAL A 182 -14.79 -9.10 -7.47
CA VAL A 182 -13.93 -9.28 -8.66
C VAL A 182 -14.62 -8.78 -9.92
N GLN A 183 -15.88 -9.17 -10.16
CA GLN A 183 -16.64 -8.71 -11.34
C GLN A 183 -16.92 -7.21 -11.30
N PHE A 184 -17.25 -6.67 -10.13
CA PHE A 184 -17.46 -5.24 -9.92
C PHE A 184 -16.21 -4.43 -10.26
N LEU A 185 -15.03 -4.87 -9.82
CA LEU A 185 -13.76 -4.23 -10.13
C LEU A 185 -13.41 -4.28 -11.62
N VAL A 186 -13.75 -5.37 -12.33
CA VAL A 186 -13.61 -5.44 -13.80
C VAL A 186 -14.47 -4.37 -14.48
N GLN A 187 -15.69 -4.15 -14.01
CA GLN A 187 -16.59 -3.14 -14.58
C GLN A 187 -16.07 -1.72 -14.32
N ARG A 188 -15.61 -1.43 -13.09
CA ARG A 188 -14.98 -0.16 -12.73
C ARG A 188 -13.75 0.13 -13.58
N ASP A 189 -12.91 -0.87 -13.80
CA ASP A 189 -11.69 -0.75 -14.61
C ASP A 189 -12.01 -0.41 -16.07
N LYS A 190 -13.02 -1.06 -16.67
CA LYS A 190 -13.51 -0.74 -18.03
C LYS A 190 -14.04 0.69 -18.15
N GLN A 191 -14.59 1.23 -17.07
CA GLN A 191 -15.10 2.60 -16.98
C GLN A 191 -14.04 3.61 -16.53
N LYS A 192 -12.79 3.18 -16.33
CA LYS A 192 -11.69 4.01 -15.79
C LYS A 192 -12.03 4.71 -14.46
N LEU A 193 -12.84 4.06 -13.60
CA LEU A 193 -13.22 4.58 -12.29
C LEU A 193 -12.18 4.16 -11.24
N TYR A 194 -11.07 4.88 -11.13
CA TYR A 194 -9.99 4.52 -10.21
C TYR A 194 -10.14 5.16 -8.83
N PHE A 195 -10.71 6.37 -8.75
CA PHE A 195 -10.92 7.03 -7.47
C PHE A 195 -11.88 6.30 -6.53
N LYS A 196 -11.52 6.30 -5.25
CA LYS A 196 -12.42 6.00 -4.13
C LYS A 196 -12.31 7.11 -3.10
N ALA A 197 -13.35 7.90 -2.98
CA ALA A 197 -13.41 9.02 -2.04
C ALA A 197 -13.52 8.56 -0.58
N SER A 198 -13.12 9.42 0.35
CA SER A 198 -13.27 9.21 1.81
C SER A 198 -14.70 8.90 2.26
N VAL A 199 -15.71 9.43 1.58
CA VAL A 199 -17.12 9.20 1.91
C VAL A 199 -17.53 7.75 1.68
N ASP A 200 -16.89 7.07 0.72
CA ASP A 200 -17.14 5.68 0.36
C ASP A 200 -16.32 4.67 1.16
N LYS A 201 -15.56 5.13 2.16
CA LYS A 201 -14.68 4.24 2.95
C LYS A 201 -15.41 3.08 3.62
N LYS A 202 -16.70 3.24 3.91
CA LYS A 202 -17.56 2.20 4.55
C LYS A 202 -18.35 1.35 3.54
N THR A 203 -18.31 1.67 2.26
CA THR A 203 -19.08 0.98 1.21
C THR A 203 -18.56 -0.44 1.02
N ASP A 204 -19.44 -1.44 1.13
CA ASP A 204 -19.04 -2.85 1.14
C ASP A 204 -18.42 -3.31 -0.19
N ASP A 205 -18.97 -2.85 -1.33
CA ASP A 205 -18.46 -3.19 -2.68
C ASP A 205 -17.09 -2.56 -2.98
N LEU A 206 -16.72 -1.51 -2.25
CA LEU A 206 -15.45 -0.81 -2.41
C LEU A 206 -14.47 -1.10 -1.29
N LYS A 207 -14.78 -1.96 -0.33
CA LYS A 207 -13.95 -2.14 0.87
C LYS A 207 -12.51 -2.54 0.57
N PHE A 208 -12.26 -3.31 -0.50
CA PHE A 208 -10.92 -3.77 -0.90
C PHE A 208 -10.08 -2.72 -1.64
N VAL A 209 -10.73 -1.65 -2.11
CA VAL A 209 -10.10 -0.55 -2.85
C VAL A 209 -9.54 0.48 -1.86
N PRO A 210 -8.28 0.92 -1.99
CA PRO A 210 -7.70 1.95 -1.12
C PRO A 210 -8.42 3.28 -1.28
N VAL A 211 -8.57 4.01 -0.17
CA VAL A 211 -9.23 5.32 -0.14
C VAL A 211 -8.23 6.40 -0.55
N ASN A 212 -8.61 7.34 -1.42
CA ASN A 212 -7.77 8.46 -1.87
C ASN A 212 -6.33 8.07 -2.28
N LEU A 213 -6.16 6.97 -3.02
CA LEU A 213 -4.85 6.57 -3.51
C LEU A 213 -4.42 7.43 -4.71
N HIS A 214 -3.40 8.26 -4.51
CA HIS A 214 -2.78 9.05 -5.58
C HIS A 214 -1.28 8.83 -5.63
N VAL A 215 -0.73 8.93 -6.83
CA VAL A 215 0.70 9.09 -7.08
C VAL A 215 0.92 10.55 -7.45
N GLU A 216 1.78 11.21 -6.69
CA GLU A 216 2.06 12.64 -6.79
C GLU A 216 3.50 12.83 -7.25
N ASP A 217 3.70 13.63 -8.29
CA ASP A 217 5.02 14.08 -8.72
C ASP A 217 5.15 15.58 -8.47
N MET A 218 6.18 15.99 -7.73
CA MET A 218 6.63 17.37 -7.67
C MET A 218 7.84 17.55 -8.58
N LEU A 219 7.63 18.24 -9.70
CA LEU A 219 8.65 18.54 -10.70
C LEU A 219 9.22 19.94 -10.42
N VAL A 220 10.53 20.04 -10.18
CA VAL A 220 11.22 21.28 -9.80
C VAL A 220 12.30 21.60 -10.81
N GLY A 221 12.31 22.81 -11.37
CA GLY A 221 13.33 23.24 -12.33
C GLY A 221 13.20 24.71 -12.73
N PRO A 222 14.06 25.21 -13.64
CA PRO A 222 13.91 26.55 -14.19
C PRO A 222 12.65 26.63 -15.05
N GLN A 223 11.97 27.77 -15.08
CA GLN A 223 10.72 27.94 -15.83
C GLN A 223 10.84 27.53 -17.32
N GLU A 224 12.00 27.78 -17.93
CA GLU A 224 12.31 27.44 -19.32
C GLU A 224 12.28 25.93 -19.60
N ALA A 225 12.61 25.11 -18.60
CA ALA A 225 12.61 23.64 -18.74
C ALA A 225 11.18 23.06 -18.83
N PHE A 226 10.16 23.83 -18.46
CA PHE A 226 8.76 23.38 -18.47
C PHE A 226 8.00 23.71 -19.77
N VAL A 227 8.65 24.36 -20.74
CA VAL A 227 8.01 24.78 -22.01
C VAL A 227 7.66 23.59 -22.91
N ASN A 228 8.31 22.42 -22.74
CA ASN A 228 8.06 21.23 -23.56
C ASN A 228 7.59 20.03 -22.73
N GLU A 229 6.27 19.81 -22.70
CA GLU A 229 5.62 18.74 -21.92
C GLU A 229 6.18 17.33 -22.21
N ALA A 230 6.49 17.04 -23.48
CA ALA A 230 6.94 15.71 -23.90
C ALA A 230 8.28 15.29 -23.30
N LYS A 231 9.05 16.23 -22.74
CA LYS A 231 10.37 15.99 -22.14
C LYS A 231 10.46 16.35 -20.66
N LEU A 232 9.35 16.74 -20.01
CA LEU A 232 9.35 17.19 -18.61
C LEU A 232 10.05 16.19 -17.67
N ARG A 233 9.66 14.92 -17.76
CA ARG A 233 10.16 13.86 -16.88
C ARG A 233 11.50 13.26 -17.31
N SER A 234 11.99 13.62 -18.50
CA SER A 234 13.27 13.16 -19.07
C SER A 234 14.30 14.29 -19.23
N SER A 235 13.96 15.51 -18.81
CA SER A 235 14.86 16.66 -18.80
C SER A 235 15.88 16.54 -17.67
N GLN A 236 17.15 16.83 -17.95
CA GLN A 236 18.20 16.87 -16.93
C GLN A 236 18.09 18.09 -16.00
N GLU A 237 17.35 19.13 -16.42
CA GLU A 237 17.13 20.37 -15.68
C GLU A 237 15.97 20.30 -14.69
N VAL A 238 15.11 19.27 -14.82
CA VAL A 238 13.96 19.04 -13.96
C VAL A 238 14.28 17.93 -12.97
N ARG A 239 14.10 18.19 -11.68
CA ARG A 239 14.13 17.20 -10.61
C ARG A 239 12.71 16.74 -10.30
N THR A 240 12.53 15.44 -10.19
CA THR A 240 11.22 14.85 -9.85
C THR A 240 11.29 14.26 -8.44
N TYR A 241 10.40 14.71 -7.57
CA TYR A 241 10.18 14.12 -6.26
C TYR A 241 8.81 13.45 -6.27
N ASP A 242 8.77 12.14 -6.03
CA ASP A 242 7.54 11.37 -6.04
C ASP A 242 7.05 11.05 -4.62
N PHE A 243 5.74 11.14 -4.44
CA PHE A 243 5.03 10.78 -3.22
C PHE A 243 3.82 9.91 -3.58
N THR A 244 3.39 9.07 -2.65
CA THR A 244 2.15 8.31 -2.78
C THR A 244 1.28 8.63 -1.58
N THR A 245 0.11 9.19 -1.83
CA THR A 245 -0.86 9.49 -0.76
C THR A 245 -1.94 8.42 -0.75
N VAL A 246 -2.36 7.99 0.43
CA VAL A 246 -3.42 7.00 0.60
C VAL A 246 -4.08 7.19 1.95
N GLY A 247 -5.39 6.97 2.03
CA GLY A 247 -6.09 6.84 3.29
C GLY A 247 -5.62 5.60 4.06
N ALA A 248 -5.84 5.58 5.37
CA ALA A 248 -5.43 4.48 6.22
C ALA A 248 -5.89 3.12 5.67
N MET A 249 -4.95 2.17 5.55
CA MET A 249 -5.23 0.81 5.07
C MET A 249 -6.01 0.00 6.12
N ALA A 250 -7.29 0.33 6.27
CA ALA A 250 -8.12 -0.14 7.38
C ALA A 250 -9.51 -0.59 6.91
N ALA A 251 -10.10 -1.54 7.62
CA ALA A 251 -11.39 -2.11 7.25
C ALA A 251 -12.55 -1.32 7.86
N HIS A 252 -12.72 -0.08 7.42
CA HIS A 252 -13.74 0.85 7.93
C HIS A 252 -15.17 0.29 7.88
N CYS A 253 -15.48 -0.60 6.93
CA CYS A 253 -16.77 -1.29 6.81
C CYS A 253 -17.12 -2.10 8.07
N TYR A 254 -16.11 -2.62 8.78
CA TYR A 254 -16.30 -3.44 9.98
C TYR A 254 -16.33 -2.63 11.29
N LYS A 255 -16.03 -1.32 11.26
CA LYS A 255 -16.02 -0.39 12.41
C LYS A 255 -15.04 -0.79 13.53
N PHE A 256 -14.68 0.12 14.43
CA PHE A 256 -13.60 -0.11 15.41
C PHE A 256 -14.09 -0.27 16.87
N LYS A 257 -15.35 -0.67 17.07
CA LYS A 257 -15.92 -0.83 18.43
C LYS A 257 -15.19 -1.87 19.29
N GLN A 258 -14.61 -2.89 18.67
CA GLN A 258 -13.86 -3.95 19.33
C GLN A 258 -12.34 -3.81 19.11
N GLY A 259 -11.86 -2.62 18.72
CA GLY A 259 -10.49 -2.41 18.24
C GLY A 259 -10.28 -2.83 16.78
N GLY A 260 -9.05 -2.69 16.32
CA GLY A 260 -8.54 -3.16 15.04
C GLY A 260 -7.83 -4.51 15.17
N LEU A 261 -7.07 -4.89 14.13
CA LEU A 261 -6.47 -6.22 14.00
C LEU A 261 -5.54 -6.60 15.17
N MET A 262 -4.70 -5.69 15.66
CA MET A 262 -3.78 -6.00 16.78
C MET A 262 -4.55 -6.38 18.05
N THR A 263 -5.56 -5.60 18.43
CA THR A 263 -6.44 -5.91 19.57
C THR A 263 -7.17 -7.23 19.37
N LEU A 264 -7.73 -7.48 18.18
CA LEU A 264 -8.44 -8.73 17.91
C LEU A 264 -7.51 -9.95 17.95
N GLN A 265 -6.30 -9.85 17.39
CA GLN A 265 -5.29 -10.91 17.43
C GLN A 265 -4.82 -11.20 18.86
N ALA A 266 -4.61 -10.16 19.67
CA ALA A 266 -4.27 -10.32 21.08
C ALA A 266 -5.41 -11.02 21.85
N LYS A 267 -6.68 -10.70 21.54
CA LYS A 267 -7.85 -11.39 22.11
C LYS A 267 -7.90 -12.85 21.69
N LEU A 268 -7.65 -13.15 20.40
CA LEU A 268 -7.62 -14.52 19.88
C LEU A 268 -6.53 -15.35 20.57
N ALA A 269 -5.30 -14.82 20.67
CA ALA A 269 -4.19 -15.49 21.34
C ALA A 269 -4.50 -15.79 22.82
N LYS A 270 -5.14 -14.86 23.54
CA LYS A 270 -5.58 -15.07 24.92
C LYS A 270 -6.64 -16.17 25.05
N LEU A 271 -7.56 -16.28 24.10
CA LEU A 271 -8.59 -17.32 24.10
C LEU A 271 -8.00 -18.70 23.80
N GLN A 272 -7.07 -18.77 22.84
CA GLN A 272 -6.34 -20.00 22.50
C GLN A 272 -5.47 -20.47 23.67
N ALA A 273 -4.78 -19.56 24.38
CA ALA A 273 -3.97 -19.90 25.55
C ALA A 273 -4.80 -20.44 26.74
N LYS A 274 -6.08 -20.07 26.81
CA LYS A 274 -7.03 -20.56 27.83
C LYS A 274 -7.78 -21.80 27.39
N GLN A 275 -7.56 -22.32 26.19
CA GLN A 275 -8.27 -23.48 25.68
C GLN A 275 -7.81 -24.71 26.46
N SER A 276 -8.68 -25.23 27.33
CA SER A 276 -8.47 -26.53 27.95
C SER A 276 -8.55 -27.62 26.89
N ALA A 277 -7.70 -28.64 26.99
CA ALA A 277 -7.82 -29.85 26.18
C ALA A 277 -9.12 -30.58 26.57
N THR A 278 -10.22 -30.25 25.89
CA THR A 278 -11.49 -30.96 25.96
C THR A 278 -11.53 -32.00 24.84
N ASP A 279 -12.06 -33.19 25.13
CA ASP A 279 -12.26 -34.24 24.12
C ASP A 279 -13.49 -33.97 23.21
N LEU A 280 -14.22 -32.88 23.46
CA LEU A 280 -15.45 -32.54 22.74
C LEU A 280 -15.15 -31.56 21.58
N PRO A 281 -15.33 -31.97 20.32
CA PRO A 281 -15.18 -31.07 19.18
C PRO A 281 -16.28 -30.00 19.18
N TRP A 282 -15.91 -28.75 18.88
CA TRP A 282 -16.83 -27.59 18.76
C TRP A 282 -17.55 -27.17 20.04
N ASP A 283 -16.90 -27.25 21.20
CA ASP A 283 -17.40 -26.60 22.42
C ASP A 283 -17.56 -25.06 22.28
N GLU A 284 -18.23 -24.42 23.24
CA GLU A 284 -18.52 -22.98 23.18
C GLU A 284 -17.27 -22.12 22.96
N GLN A 285 -16.17 -22.46 23.65
CA GLN A 285 -14.91 -21.73 23.53
C GLN A 285 -14.29 -21.91 22.13
N SER A 286 -14.29 -23.13 21.59
CA SER A 286 -13.77 -23.42 20.25
C SER A 286 -14.57 -22.72 19.17
N ARG A 287 -15.90 -22.65 19.32
CA ARG A 287 -16.78 -21.89 18.42
C ARG A 287 -16.44 -20.40 18.44
N HIS A 288 -16.28 -19.82 19.63
CA HIS A 288 -15.91 -18.41 19.76
C HIS A 288 -14.50 -18.11 19.21
N ILE A 289 -13.56 -19.05 19.32
CA ILE A 289 -12.21 -18.94 18.72
C ILE A 289 -12.32 -18.95 17.18
N ASP A 290 -13.10 -19.86 16.60
CA ASP A 290 -13.30 -19.94 15.14
C ASP A 290 -13.97 -18.67 14.61
N ASP A 291 -15.02 -18.18 15.27
CA ASP A 291 -15.73 -16.95 14.88
C ASP A 291 -14.81 -15.72 14.91
N LEU A 292 -14.03 -15.55 16.00
CA LEU A 292 -13.09 -14.44 16.10
C LEU A 292 -11.96 -14.56 15.05
N SER A 293 -11.47 -15.77 14.79
CA SER A 293 -10.44 -16.02 13.77
C SER A 293 -10.96 -15.70 12.36
N TRP A 294 -12.23 -16.03 12.09
CA TRP A 294 -12.90 -15.68 10.84
C TRP A 294 -13.08 -14.17 10.67
N ASP A 295 -13.52 -13.47 11.71
CA ASP A 295 -13.64 -12.00 11.69
C ASP A 295 -12.29 -11.31 11.45
N ILE A 296 -11.23 -11.78 12.10
CA ILE A 296 -9.85 -11.32 11.85
C ILE A 296 -9.46 -11.55 10.40
N SER A 297 -9.77 -12.72 9.84
CA SER A 297 -9.42 -13.07 8.47
C SER A 297 -10.12 -12.16 7.45
N MET A 298 -11.43 -11.97 7.58
CA MET A 298 -12.18 -11.06 6.70
C MET A 298 -11.69 -9.61 6.77
N ARG A 299 -11.36 -9.13 7.97
CA ARG A 299 -10.79 -7.79 8.17
C ARG A 299 -9.40 -7.67 7.56
N ARG A 300 -8.56 -8.69 7.73
CA ARG A 300 -7.20 -8.74 7.20
C ARG A 300 -7.17 -8.73 5.67
N ASP A 301 -8.07 -9.46 5.01
CA ASP A 301 -8.21 -9.46 3.55
C ASP A 301 -8.42 -8.04 3.00
N VAL A 302 -9.26 -7.25 3.66
CA VAL A 302 -9.52 -5.85 3.31
C VAL A 302 -8.27 -4.99 3.45
N CYS A 303 -7.61 -5.04 4.60
CA CYS A 303 -6.47 -4.17 4.90
C CYS A 303 -5.26 -4.52 4.02
N ILE A 304 -4.98 -5.82 3.79
CA ILE A 304 -3.89 -6.26 2.91
C ILE A 304 -4.16 -5.87 1.46
N SER A 305 -5.41 -5.98 0.96
CA SER A 305 -5.74 -5.54 -0.40
C SER A 305 -5.38 -4.06 -0.63
N GLN A 306 -5.75 -3.20 0.33
CA GLN A 306 -5.45 -1.77 0.27
C GLN A 306 -3.94 -1.50 0.36
N ALA A 307 -3.23 -2.16 1.30
CA ALA A 307 -1.79 -2.01 1.47
C ALA A 307 -0.98 -2.51 0.27
N LEU A 308 -1.36 -3.66 -0.30
CA LEU A 308 -0.74 -4.21 -1.51
C LEU A 308 -0.90 -3.26 -2.68
N THR A 309 -2.08 -2.66 -2.83
CA THR A 309 -2.33 -1.68 -3.91
C THR A 309 -1.46 -0.44 -3.76
N ALA A 310 -1.30 0.07 -2.53
CA ALA A 310 -0.45 1.23 -2.24
C ALA A 310 1.04 0.97 -2.54
N VAL A 311 1.60 -0.14 -2.06
CA VAL A 311 3.01 -0.49 -2.34
C VAL A 311 3.26 -0.74 -3.82
N VAL A 312 2.29 -1.34 -4.54
CA VAL A 312 2.41 -1.55 -5.99
C VAL A 312 2.39 -0.22 -6.73
N ALA A 313 1.50 0.71 -6.38
CA ALA A 313 1.46 2.03 -7.01
C ALA A 313 2.77 2.80 -6.81
N SER A 314 3.29 2.80 -5.58
CA SER A 314 4.57 3.43 -5.24
C SER A 314 5.75 2.78 -5.98
N PHE A 315 5.84 1.45 -5.94
CA PHE A 315 6.95 0.73 -6.59
C PHE A 315 6.92 0.86 -8.11
N VAL A 316 5.74 0.81 -8.74
CA VAL A 316 5.61 1.06 -10.18
C VAL A 316 6.15 2.44 -10.52
N ARG A 317 5.73 3.49 -9.81
CA ARG A 317 6.23 4.84 -10.09
C ARG A 317 7.75 4.93 -9.97
N LYS A 318 8.34 4.34 -8.93
CA LYS A 318 9.79 4.26 -8.72
C LYS A 318 10.51 3.54 -9.87
N VAL A 319 9.94 2.45 -10.39
CA VAL A 319 10.48 1.76 -11.59
C VAL A 319 10.37 2.63 -12.83
N GLU A 320 9.27 3.34 -13.03
CA GLU A 320 9.12 4.27 -14.15
C GLU A 320 10.15 5.41 -14.07
N MET A 321 10.39 5.97 -12.88
CA MET A 321 11.43 6.97 -12.68
C MET A 321 12.82 6.44 -13.00
N ALA A 322 13.15 5.22 -12.57
CA ALA A 322 14.44 4.62 -12.85
C ALA A 322 14.67 4.39 -14.36
N VAL A 323 13.66 3.83 -15.05
CA VAL A 323 13.76 3.54 -16.50
C VAL A 323 13.74 4.81 -17.35
N GLN A 324 13.00 5.84 -16.93
CA GLN A 324 12.90 7.13 -17.62
C GLN A 324 13.96 8.14 -17.18
N HIS A 325 14.87 7.74 -16.29
CA HIS A 325 15.83 8.67 -15.70
C HIS A 325 16.67 9.33 -16.81
N PRO A 326 16.88 10.66 -16.78
CA PRO A 326 17.66 11.38 -17.79
C PRO A 326 19.11 10.87 -17.93
N ASP A 327 19.66 10.33 -16.83
CA ASP A 327 20.91 9.57 -16.80
C ASP A 327 20.63 8.07 -16.58
N PRO A 328 20.80 7.21 -17.60
CA PRO A 328 20.56 5.78 -17.47
C PRO A 328 21.36 5.09 -16.36
N HIS A 329 22.57 5.56 -16.03
CA HIS A 329 23.39 4.92 -15.00
C HIS A 329 22.79 5.09 -13.61
N VAL A 330 22.18 6.25 -13.33
CA VAL A 330 21.47 6.49 -12.07
C VAL A 330 20.23 5.59 -12.00
N GLY A 331 19.47 5.49 -13.10
CA GLY A 331 18.34 4.57 -13.19
C GLY A 331 18.73 3.11 -12.96
N GLU A 332 19.83 2.66 -13.56
CA GLU A 332 20.39 1.33 -13.36
C GLU A 332 20.80 1.11 -11.90
N ALA A 333 21.49 2.08 -11.29
CA ALA A 333 21.93 2.01 -9.90
C ALA A 333 20.75 1.89 -8.92
N MET A 334 19.64 2.63 -9.15
CA MET A 334 18.41 2.52 -8.36
C MET A 334 17.84 1.09 -8.40
N LEU A 335 17.71 0.53 -9.61
CA LEU A 335 17.19 -0.83 -9.79
C LEU A 335 18.13 -1.89 -9.21
N LEU A 336 19.44 -1.69 -9.35
CA LEU A 336 20.46 -2.58 -8.79
C LEU A 336 20.37 -2.61 -7.26
N GLN A 337 20.33 -1.43 -6.62
CA GLN A 337 20.14 -1.27 -5.18
C GLN A 337 18.93 -2.06 -4.71
N TRP A 338 17.73 -1.80 -5.26
CA TRP A 338 16.51 -2.51 -4.84
C TRP A 338 16.61 -4.01 -5.10
N SER A 339 17.29 -4.43 -6.17
CA SER A 339 17.49 -5.85 -6.44
C SER A 339 18.36 -6.52 -5.37
N GLU A 340 19.32 -5.83 -4.77
CA GLU A 340 20.25 -6.43 -3.81
C GLU A 340 19.78 -6.34 -2.37
N ILE A 341 19.24 -5.18 -1.97
CA ILE A 341 18.86 -4.92 -0.57
C ILE A 341 17.35 -4.85 -0.32
N GLY A 342 16.53 -4.93 -1.37
CA GLY A 342 15.08 -4.80 -1.31
C GLY A 342 14.57 -3.36 -1.47
N PHE A 343 13.26 -3.21 -1.52
CA PHE A 343 12.57 -1.93 -1.65
C PHE A 343 12.04 -1.48 -0.28
N LEU A 344 12.55 -0.36 0.23
CA LEU A 344 12.04 0.28 1.44
C LEU A 344 10.72 1.00 1.13
N PHE A 345 9.63 0.52 1.72
CA PHE A 345 8.32 1.15 1.63
C PHE A 345 7.97 1.81 2.97
N GLN A 346 8.28 3.09 3.09
CA GLN A 346 7.97 3.89 4.26
C GLN A 346 6.57 4.50 4.15
N VAL A 347 5.74 4.25 5.17
CA VAL A 347 4.44 4.88 5.34
C VAL A 347 4.49 5.77 6.57
N GLU A 348 4.14 7.04 6.36
CA GLU A 348 3.91 8.00 7.44
C GLU A 348 2.41 8.13 7.69
N SER A 349 2.00 8.06 8.96
CA SER A 349 0.61 8.17 9.40
C SER A 349 0.43 9.40 10.28
N LEU A 350 -0.55 10.21 9.92
CA LEU A 350 -0.95 11.41 10.67
C LEU A 350 -2.17 11.18 11.57
N LEU A 351 -2.58 9.91 11.72
CA LEU A 351 -3.68 9.51 12.59
C LEU A 351 -3.32 9.72 14.06
N SER A 352 -4.28 10.17 14.86
CA SER A 352 -4.12 10.23 16.30
C SER A 352 -4.35 8.87 16.95
N THR A 353 -3.84 8.69 18.17
CA THR A 353 -4.15 7.52 19.01
C THR A 353 -5.47 7.71 19.79
N HIS A 354 -6.51 8.21 19.11
CA HIS A 354 -7.80 8.50 19.73
C HIS A 354 -8.99 7.86 19.00
N GLY A 355 -9.96 7.39 19.79
CA GLY A 355 -11.24 6.87 19.29
C GLY A 355 -11.06 5.75 18.26
N ASN A 356 -11.69 5.92 17.10
CA ASN A 356 -11.63 4.93 16.02
C ASN A 356 -10.27 4.87 15.32
N GLU A 357 -9.43 5.92 15.43
CA GLU A 357 -8.14 5.98 14.75
C GLU A 357 -7.12 5.00 15.34
N ILE A 358 -7.26 4.65 16.62
CA ILE A 358 -6.51 3.55 17.26
C ILE A 358 -6.67 2.27 16.45
N GLY A 359 -7.92 1.85 16.22
CA GLY A 359 -8.19 0.63 15.45
C GLY A 359 -7.75 0.72 13.99
N MET A 360 -7.72 1.92 13.41
CA MET A 360 -7.21 2.13 12.05
C MET A 360 -5.68 1.93 11.99
N ILE A 361 -4.94 2.45 12.97
CA ILE A 361 -3.49 2.25 13.09
C ILE A 361 -3.17 0.77 13.34
N GLU A 362 -3.94 0.10 14.18
CA GLU A 362 -3.78 -1.35 14.43
C GLU A 362 -4.00 -2.18 13.15
N ASP A 363 -5.04 -1.88 12.37
CA ASP A 363 -5.31 -2.54 11.08
C ASP A 363 -4.14 -2.34 10.10
N MET A 364 -3.69 -1.09 9.97
CA MET A 364 -2.62 -0.70 9.05
C MET A 364 -1.28 -1.34 9.41
N SER A 365 -0.93 -1.40 10.71
CA SER A 365 0.30 -2.04 11.19
C SER A 365 0.36 -3.52 10.78
N VAL A 366 -0.74 -4.26 10.96
CA VAL A 366 -0.82 -5.69 10.57
C VAL A 366 -0.82 -5.86 9.05
N ALA A 367 -1.43 -4.93 8.32
CA ALA A 367 -1.43 -4.95 6.86
C ALA A 367 -0.02 -4.73 6.28
N LEU A 368 0.74 -3.80 6.85
CA LEU A 368 2.12 -3.52 6.45
C LEU A 368 3.05 -4.68 6.76
N ASP A 369 2.92 -5.31 7.93
CA ASP A 369 3.67 -6.54 8.25
C ASP A 369 3.49 -7.63 7.18
N ALA A 370 2.28 -7.77 6.65
CA ALA A 370 1.98 -8.76 5.63
C ALA A 370 2.71 -8.49 4.29
N LEU A 371 3.10 -7.24 4.01
CA LEU A 371 3.86 -6.88 2.82
C LEU A 371 5.28 -7.43 2.82
N SER A 372 5.85 -7.78 3.98
CA SER A 372 7.16 -8.45 4.06
C SER A 372 7.18 -9.81 3.34
N ARG A 373 6.00 -10.41 3.11
CA ARG A 373 5.81 -11.66 2.36
C ARG A 373 5.46 -11.41 0.89
N VAL A 374 5.62 -10.19 0.40
CA VAL A 374 5.43 -9.81 -1.00
C VAL A 374 6.80 -9.55 -1.63
N SER A 375 6.96 -9.96 -2.88
CA SER A 375 8.13 -9.65 -3.70
C SER A 375 7.73 -9.04 -5.03
N PHE A 376 8.59 -8.22 -5.61
CA PHE A 376 8.44 -7.75 -6.99
C PHE A 376 9.37 -8.51 -7.94
N ARG A 377 8.91 -8.70 -9.18
CA ARG A 377 9.71 -9.25 -10.27
C ARG A 377 9.54 -8.37 -11.51
N LEU A 378 10.64 -7.91 -12.09
CA LEU A 378 10.62 -7.14 -13.32
C LEU A 378 10.88 -8.06 -14.51
N VAL A 379 10.14 -7.84 -15.59
CA VAL A 379 10.30 -8.56 -16.86
C VAL A 379 10.25 -7.54 -17.99
N ASP A 380 11.31 -7.44 -18.80
CA ASP A 380 11.27 -6.59 -19.99
C ASP A 380 10.23 -7.16 -20.97
N THR A 381 9.43 -6.27 -21.56
CA THR A 381 8.57 -6.56 -22.71
C THR A 381 9.27 -7.31 -23.85
N LYS A 382 10.58 -7.08 -24.07
CA LYS A 382 11.39 -7.75 -25.10
C LYS A 382 11.59 -9.23 -24.83
N ASP A 383 11.67 -9.63 -23.56
CA ASP A 383 12.03 -10.99 -23.14
C ASP A 383 10.86 -11.98 -23.20
N LYS A 384 9.69 -11.55 -23.68
CA LYS A 384 8.60 -12.48 -23.95
C LYS A 384 9.01 -13.45 -25.06
N PRO A 385 8.93 -14.78 -24.85
CA PRO A 385 8.91 -15.71 -25.96
C PRO A 385 7.65 -15.39 -26.76
N ASN A 386 7.82 -14.75 -27.91
CA ASN A 386 6.71 -14.43 -28.81
C ASN A 386 5.88 -15.71 -29.03
N SER A 387 4.61 -15.65 -28.64
CA SER A 387 3.59 -16.47 -29.29
C SER A 387 3.80 -16.29 -30.79
N ARG A 388 3.99 -17.41 -31.49
CA ARG A 388 4.32 -17.45 -32.92
C ARG A 388 3.38 -16.49 -33.68
N PHE A 389 3.97 -15.64 -34.55
CA PHE A 389 3.32 -14.68 -35.46
C PHE A 389 3.00 -13.27 -34.92
N SER A 390 4.01 -12.40 -34.83
CA SER A 390 3.79 -10.96 -35.03
C SER A 390 4.98 -10.33 -35.77
N PHE A 391 4.97 -10.43 -37.10
CA PHE A 391 5.85 -9.66 -37.99
C PHE A 391 5.29 -8.26 -38.26
N ARG A 392 5.08 -7.48 -37.20
CA ARG A 392 4.97 -6.02 -37.33
C ARG A 392 5.87 -5.38 -36.29
N LYS A 393 7.08 -4.99 -36.72
CA LYS A 393 7.73 -3.80 -36.18
C LYS A 393 6.77 -2.63 -36.42
N LYS A 394 5.86 -2.36 -35.49
CA LYS A 394 5.32 -1.01 -35.38
C LYS A 394 6.47 -0.17 -34.87
N ALA A 395 6.96 0.75 -35.69
CA ALA A 395 7.55 1.97 -35.17
C ALA A 395 6.43 2.63 -34.35
N VAL A 396 6.48 2.47 -33.02
CA VAL A 396 5.50 3.03 -32.11
C VAL A 396 5.97 4.44 -31.74
N THR A 397 5.57 5.40 -32.58
CA THR A 397 5.56 6.84 -32.26
C THR A 397 4.25 7.25 -31.56
N SER A 398 3.55 6.31 -30.92
CA SER A 398 2.37 6.60 -30.11
C SER A 398 2.69 6.29 -28.64
N THR A 399 2.81 7.34 -27.83
CA THR A 399 2.68 7.27 -26.38
C THR A 399 1.40 6.50 -26.05
N SER A 400 1.52 5.23 -25.67
CA SER A 400 0.39 4.50 -25.13
C SER A 400 0.00 5.13 -23.80
N ASP A 401 -1.31 5.15 -23.52
CA ASP A 401 -1.92 5.59 -22.24
C ASP A 401 -1.42 4.74 -21.03
N ASP A 402 -0.63 3.70 -21.28
CA ASP A 402 -0.21 2.67 -20.33
C ASP A 402 1.15 2.90 -19.65
N GLY A 403 1.83 4.02 -19.90
CA GLY A 403 3.08 4.38 -19.21
C GLY A 403 4.27 3.46 -19.55
N VAL A 404 5.28 3.35 -18.67
CA VAL A 404 6.43 2.45 -18.89
C VAL A 404 6.12 1.03 -18.45
N VAL A 405 5.32 0.87 -17.40
CA VAL A 405 4.89 -0.46 -16.94
C VAL A 405 3.64 -0.89 -17.69
N GLN A 406 3.76 -1.77 -18.69
CA GLN A 406 2.63 -2.16 -19.55
C GLN A 406 1.63 -3.10 -18.86
N LYS A 407 2.09 -3.94 -17.93
CA LYS A 407 1.23 -4.93 -17.25
C LYS A 407 1.73 -5.20 -15.83
N VAL A 408 0.81 -5.37 -14.90
CA VAL A 408 1.11 -5.81 -13.53
C VAL A 408 0.30 -7.06 -13.21
N GLN A 409 0.97 -8.09 -12.69
CA GLN A 409 0.34 -9.36 -12.34
C GLN A 409 0.68 -9.79 -10.91
N VAL A 410 -0.33 -10.03 -10.08
CA VAL A 410 -0.19 -10.61 -8.73
C VAL A 410 -0.36 -12.11 -8.84
N THR A 411 0.50 -12.89 -8.21
CA THR A 411 0.43 -14.35 -8.20
C THR A 411 0.85 -14.91 -6.85
N GLU A 412 0.10 -15.86 -6.33
CA GLU A 412 0.50 -16.62 -5.15
C GLU A 412 1.60 -17.61 -5.49
N LEU A 413 2.61 -17.70 -4.63
CA LEU A 413 3.73 -18.61 -4.79
C LEU A 413 3.50 -19.91 -4.00
N PRO A 414 3.84 -21.08 -4.58
CA PRO A 414 3.75 -22.34 -3.87
C PRO A 414 4.71 -22.37 -2.68
N GLN A 415 4.29 -23.03 -1.59
CA GLN A 415 5.13 -23.23 -0.41
C GLN A 415 6.03 -24.47 -0.58
N PRO A 416 7.25 -24.49 -0.03
CA PRO A 416 7.87 -23.48 0.85
C PRO A 416 8.53 -22.35 0.04
N SER A 417 8.02 -21.13 0.18
CA SER A 417 8.61 -19.91 -0.39
C SER A 417 8.70 -18.84 0.69
N PRO A 418 9.77 -18.03 0.76
CA PRO A 418 9.85 -16.93 1.71
C PRO A 418 8.73 -15.90 1.47
N TYR A 419 8.26 -15.78 0.23
CA TYR A 419 7.17 -14.89 -0.17
C TYR A 419 5.88 -15.68 -0.38
N LYS A 420 4.76 -15.12 0.06
CA LYS A 420 3.41 -15.61 -0.26
C LYS A 420 2.98 -15.14 -1.64
N TYR A 421 3.23 -13.86 -1.97
CA TYR A 421 2.84 -13.28 -3.24
C TYR A 421 4.05 -12.73 -4.00
N THR A 422 3.99 -12.81 -5.33
CA THR A 422 4.90 -12.08 -6.21
C THR A 422 4.09 -11.18 -7.13
N VAL A 423 4.54 -9.94 -7.28
CA VAL A 423 3.98 -8.96 -8.21
C VAL A 423 4.94 -8.81 -9.38
N THR A 424 4.54 -9.31 -10.54
CA THR A 424 5.32 -9.24 -11.77
C THR A 424 4.97 -7.99 -12.56
N LEU A 425 5.94 -7.13 -12.79
CA LEU A 425 5.84 -5.91 -13.59
C LEU A 425 6.44 -6.18 -14.96
N GLN A 426 5.62 -6.02 -16.00
CA GLN A 426 6.09 -6.03 -17.38
C GLN A 426 6.48 -4.61 -17.76
N VAL A 427 7.77 -4.38 -17.97
CA VAL A 427 8.36 -3.05 -18.13
C VAL A 427 8.81 -2.86 -19.58
N GLN A 428 8.43 -1.75 -20.20
CA GLN A 428 8.92 -1.36 -21.51
C GLN A 428 10.22 -0.57 -21.35
N CYS A 429 11.36 -1.25 -21.43
CA CYS A 429 12.65 -0.63 -21.14
C CYS A 429 13.21 0.20 -22.32
N GLY A 430 12.75 -0.02 -23.56
CA GLY A 430 13.26 0.74 -24.71
C GLY A 430 14.75 0.46 -24.94
N ASP A 431 15.62 1.47 -24.87
CA ASP A 431 17.08 1.30 -24.95
C ASP A 431 17.75 1.10 -23.57
N PHE A 432 16.97 1.17 -22.48
CA PHE A 432 17.43 0.88 -21.13
C PHE A 432 17.58 -0.64 -20.93
N ASP A 433 18.68 -1.06 -20.30
CA ASP A 433 18.92 -2.47 -19.95
C ASP A 433 18.68 -2.69 -18.46
N LEU A 434 17.89 -3.72 -18.12
CA LEU A 434 17.68 -4.09 -16.72
C LEU A 434 18.97 -4.71 -16.12
N PRO A 435 19.27 -4.45 -14.83
CA PRO A 435 20.36 -5.12 -14.14
C PRO A 435 20.33 -6.66 -14.26
N LYS A 436 21.51 -7.29 -14.37
CA LYS A 436 21.67 -8.74 -14.62
C LYS A 436 20.90 -9.63 -13.65
N ARG A 437 20.76 -9.22 -12.40
CA ARG A 437 19.99 -9.97 -11.38
C ARG A 437 18.50 -9.98 -11.72
N LEU A 438 17.96 -8.84 -12.17
CA LEU A 438 16.56 -8.68 -12.51
C LEU A 438 16.20 -9.38 -13.83
N THR A 439 17.06 -9.31 -14.85
CA THR A 439 16.86 -10.04 -16.12
C THR A 439 16.81 -11.55 -15.94
N ARG A 440 17.55 -12.09 -14.97
CA ARG A 440 17.51 -13.51 -14.59
C ARG A 440 16.27 -13.89 -13.76
N GLY A 441 15.34 -12.96 -13.54
CA GLY A 441 14.14 -13.17 -12.74
C GLY A 441 14.34 -13.04 -11.24
N GLY A 442 15.42 -12.37 -10.81
CA GLY A 442 15.66 -12.04 -9.42
C GLY A 442 14.51 -11.22 -8.83
N GLN A 443 14.12 -11.57 -7.61
CA GLN A 443 13.04 -10.92 -6.88
C GLN A 443 13.57 -9.76 -6.03
N VAL A 444 12.76 -8.70 -5.92
CA VAL A 444 12.97 -7.55 -5.03
C VAL A 444 12.07 -7.76 -3.81
N ALA A 445 12.66 -7.90 -2.63
CA ALA A 445 11.91 -7.99 -1.38
C ALA A 445 11.29 -6.65 -1.01
N VAL A 446 10.18 -6.64 -0.28
CA VAL A 446 9.60 -5.41 0.29
C VAL A 446 10.00 -5.29 1.76
N CYS A 447 10.52 -4.13 2.15
CA CYS A 447 10.79 -3.76 3.53
C CYS A 447 9.79 -2.67 3.95
N PRO A 448 8.62 -3.02 4.51
CA PRO A 448 7.61 -2.05 4.91
C PRO A 448 7.92 -1.46 6.28
N VAL A 449 7.86 -0.14 6.43
CA VAL A 449 7.99 0.54 7.73
C VAL A 449 6.85 1.52 7.94
N LEU A 450 6.31 1.59 9.16
CA LEU A 450 5.26 2.53 9.56
C LEU A 450 5.78 3.42 10.68
N PHE A 451 5.68 4.73 10.47
CA PHE A 451 5.84 5.71 11.52
C PHE A 451 4.56 6.52 11.64
N THR A 452 4.04 6.65 12.84
CA THR A 452 2.82 7.41 13.12
C THR A 452 3.11 8.56 14.07
N GLN A 453 2.56 9.71 13.76
CA GLN A 453 2.60 10.94 14.55
C GLN A 453 1.31 11.72 14.30
N GLY A 454 0.39 11.68 15.27
CA GLY A 454 -0.90 12.36 15.14
C GLY A 454 -0.77 13.88 15.09
N ILE A 455 -1.58 14.53 14.24
CA ILE A 455 -1.69 16.00 14.21
C ILE A 455 -2.32 16.46 15.52
N ASN A 456 -1.61 17.27 16.30
CA ASN A 456 -2.02 17.83 17.60
C ASN A 456 -2.16 16.83 18.76
N GLU A 457 -1.27 15.84 18.84
CA GLU A 457 -1.23 14.87 19.96
C GLU A 457 -1.24 15.51 21.34
N MET A 458 -0.47 16.58 21.56
CA MET A 458 -0.39 17.25 22.86
C MET A 458 -1.75 17.80 23.31
N GLN A 459 -2.59 18.24 22.37
CA GLN A 459 -3.96 18.67 22.67
C GLN A 459 -4.90 17.49 22.92
N THR A 460 -4.74 16.39 22.17
CA THR A 460 -5.51 15.14 22.37
C THR A 460 -5.18 14.44 23.69
N ILE A 461 -3.91 14.48 24.11
CA ILE A 461 -3.40 13.99 25.40
C ILE A 461 -3.92 14.87 26.55
N ALA A 462 -3.86 16.20 26.40
CA ALA A 462 -4.40 17.12 27.42
C ALA A 462 -5.89 16.91 27.69
N ASN A 463 -6.65 16.47 26.68
CA ASN A 463 -8.08 16.20 26.79
C ASN A 463 -8.42 14.78 27.29
N ASN A 464 -7.45 13.87 27.46
CA ASN A 464 -7.68 12.50 27.90
C ASN A 464 -6.74 12.08 29.04
N THR A 465 -7.30 11.71 30.18
CA THR A 465 -6.58 11.27 31.41
C THR A 465 -5.95 9.87 31.35
N GLU A 466 -5.95 9.19 30.20
CA GLU A 466 -5.53 7.77 30.08
C GLU A 466 -4.14 7.63 29.45
N ARG A 467 -3.13 7.29 30.26
CA ARG A 467 -1.73 7.02 29.87
C ARG A 467 -1.54 5.87 28.86
N ALA A 468 -2.51 4.98 28.68
CA ALA A 468 -2.39 3.81 27.81
C ALA A 468 -2.40 4.14 26.29
N LYS A 469 -2.78 5.36 25.89
CA LYS A 469 -2.94 5.78 24.48
C LYS A 469 -1.63 6.18 23.80
N THR A 470 -0.64 6.63 24.55
CA THR A 470 0.72 6.94 24.05
C THR A 470 1.54 5.68 23.78
N GLU A 471 1.25 4.56 24.47
CA GLU A 471 2.02 3.31 24.32
C GLU A 471 1.90 2.66 22.93
N LEU A 472 0.72 2.71 22.28
CA LEU A 472 0.54 2.03 20.99
C LEU A 472 1.43 2.61 19.90
N GLN A 473 1.47 3.94 19.81
CA GLN A 473 2.33 4.65 18.86
C GLN A 473 3.80 4.32 19.10
N ASP A 474 4.25 4.42 20.35
CA ASP A 474 5.63 4.13 20.71
C ASP A 474 5.99 2.68 20.38
N VAL A 475 5.10 1.72 20.67
CA VAL A 475 5.29 0.30 20.34
C VAL A 475 5.43 0.09 18.83
N ILE A 476 4.58 0.73 18.03
CA ILE A 476 4.62 0.63 16.56
C ILE A 476 5.88 1.29 16.01
N ASN A 477 6.14 2.54 16.37
CA ASN A 477 7.30 3.31 15.90
C ASN A 477 8.60 2.62 16.31
N MET A 478 8.72 2.11 17.54
CA MET A 478 9.91 1.39 17.97
C MET A 478 10.12 0.07 17.25
N LYS A 479 9.04 -0.66 16.95
CA LYS A 479 9.12 -1.88 16.15
C LYS A 479 9.69 -1.58 14.76
N TYR A 480 9.16 -0.58 14.07
CA TYR A 480 9.58 -0.24 12.71
C TYR A 480 10.91 0.53 12.66
N LEU A 481 11.29 1.23 13.73
CA LEU A 481 12.63 1.81 13.87
C LEU A 481 13.70 0.73 13.80
N ARG A 482 13.55 -0.38 14.55
CA ARG A 482 14.51 -1.50 14.50
C ARG A 482 14.61 -2.10 13.10
N GLN A 483 13.49 -2.18 12.38
CA GLN A 483 13.48 -2.68 11.01
C GLN A 483 14.20 -1.72 10.06
N LEU A 484 13.97 -0.40 10.21
CA LEU A 484 14.66 0.64 9.45
C LEU A 484 16.17 0.65 9.73
N GLU A 485 16.60 0.51 10.98
CA GLU A 485 18.01 0.38 11.36
C GLU A 485 18.68 -0.80 10.65
N GLY A 486 18.00 -1.95 10.58
CA GLY A 486 18.47 -3.13 9.86
C GLY A 486 18.64 -2.87 8.36
N TYR A 487 17.66 -2.20 7.73
CA TYR A 487 17.74 -1.80 6.34
C TYR A 487 18.87 -0.79 6.09
N ALA A 488 18.99 0.25 6.93
CA ALA A 488 20.03 1.28 6.85
C ALA A 488 21.44 0.70 6.98
N LYS A 489 21.64 -0.28 7.88
CA LYS A 489 22.90 -1.02 7.98
C LYS A 489 23.23 -1.78 6.69
N THR A 490 22.23 -2.45 6.11
CA THR A 490 22.39 -3.20 4.84
C THR A 490 22.71 -2.24 3.70
N TYR A 491 22.04 -1.09 3.65
CA TYR A 491 22.32 -0.02 2.70
C TYR A 491 23.75 0.52 2.83
N GLY A 492 24.21 0.82 4.05
CA GLY A 492 25.59 1.28 4.28
C GLY A 492 26.65 0.26 3.85
N GLN A 493 26.38 -1.04 4.06
CA GLN A 493 27.25 -2.11 3.57
C GLN A 493 27.25 -2.21 2.05
N TRP A 494 26.09 -2.05 1.43
CA TRP A 494 25.94 -2.04 -0.02
C TRP A 494 26.70 -0.88 -0.66
N VAL A 495 26.55 0.35 -0.14
CA VAL A 495 27.27 1.54 -0.62
C VAL A 495 28.79 1.35 -0.51
N ALA A 496 29.29 0.68 0.52
CA ALA A 496 30.73 0.41 0.68
C ALA A 496 31.28 -0.65 -0.30
N GLN A 497 30.42 -1.39 -1.00
CA GLN A 497 30.79 -2.42 -1.99
C GLN A 497 30.72 -1.93 -3.44
N GLN A 498 30.03 -0.82 -3.69
CA GLN A 498 29.99 -0.13 -4.99
C GLN A 498 31.24 0.75 -5.14
#